data_AF-A0A2G6Q0Q4-F1
#
_entry.id   AF-A0A2G6Q0Q4-F1
#
_cell.length_a   1.000
_cell.length_b   1.000
_cell.length_c   1.000
_cell.angle_alpha   90.00
_cell.angle_beta   90.00
_cell.angle_gamma   90.00
#
_symmetry.space_group_name_H-M   'P 1'
#
loop_
_entity.id
_entity.type
_entity.pdbx_description
1 polymer ?
#
loop_
_entity_poly.entity_id
_entity_poly.type
_entity_poly.pdbx_seq_one_letter_code
_entity_poly.pdbx_strand_id
1 'polypeptide(L)'
;MRRISYLFILASVPLVSFATTLEVCKNAKYYGAYGMKIHLEGEAGSYVQNDSPTAEQRYRARFYLRLNKVAMADGESFEIFTGSDSSQNKQFILSVIRSGDNYILSSSVRDNSGSFTSSVAAQSPVLTSGWHAIEIDWFADSSNGYMKLWFDGVPSVELNNLSNDQGQVDFVRLGAPNGAPSGATGSIDLDLFESRRVSYIGLVCHSPQEVTDAITEWFPTYSVADIIQMQNAVCPPI
;
A
#
# COMPACT_ATOMS: atom_id res chain seq x y z
N MET A 1 -59.63 -32.62 9.54
CA MET A 1 -58.68 -31.69 8.89
C MET A 1 -57.32 -31.81 9.58
N ARG A 2 -56.32 -32.39 8.91
CA ARG A 2 -54.94 -32.47 9.42
C ARG A 2 -54.20 -31.19 9.01
N ARG A 3 -53.76 -30.38 9.96
CA ARG A 3 -52.86 -29.25 9.68
C ARG A 3 -51.43 -29.79 9.58
N ILE A 4 -50.81 -29.58 8.43
CA ILE A 4 -49.38 -29.76 8.19
C ILE A 4 -48.71 -28.47 8.67
N SER A 5 -47.96 -28.53 9.75
CA SER A 5 -47.10 -27.43 10.19
C SER A 5 -45.76 -27.54 9.46
N TYR A 6 -45.46 -26.58 8.58
CA TYR A 6 -44.14 -26.44 7.98
C TYR A 6 -43.19 -25.79 9.01
N LEU A 7 -42.18 -26.54 9.42
CA LEU A 7 -41.04 -26.02 10.19
C LEU A 7 -40.07 -25.37 9.20
N PHE A 8 -40.12 -24.05 9.06
CA PHE A 8 -39.05 -23.30 8.41
C PHE A 8 -37.88 -23.19 9.38
N ILE A 9 -36.83 -23.99 9.14
CA ILE A 9 -35.52 -23.75 9.77
C ILE A 9 -34.87 -22.61 8.98
N LEU A 10 -35.01 -21.39 9.48
CA LEU A 10 -34.11 -20.30 9.12
C LEU A 10 -32.75 -20.63 9.73
N ALA A 11 -31.88 -21.27 8.96
CA ALA A 11 -30.46 -21.33 9.26
C ALA A 11 -29.90 -19.91 9.08
N SER A 12 -29.96 -19.11 10.14
CA SER A 12 -29.06 -17.98 10.29
C SER A 12 -27.65 -18.57 10.42
N VAL A 13 -26.96 -18.73 9.29
CA VAL A 13 -25.50 -18.87 9.32
C VAL A 13 -25.00 -17.54 9.89
N PRO A 14 -24.43 -17.50 11.10
CA PRO A 14 -23.78 -16.28 11.53
C PRO A 14 -22.70 -15.97 10.49
N LEU A 15 -22.79 -14.80 9.86
CA LEU A 15 -21.67 -14.27 9.09
C LEU A 15 -20.57 -14.03 10.13
N VAL A 16 -19.68 -15.00 10.33
CA VAL A 16 -18.43 -14.76 11.02
C VAL A 16 -17.66 -13.88 10.06
N SER A 17 -17.79 -12.56 10.22
CA SER A 17 -16.90 -11.63 9.55
C SER A 17 -15.52 -11.90 10.12
N PHE A 18 -14.67 -12.54 9.34
CA PHE A 18 -13.26 -12.65 9.67
C PHE A 18 -12.66 -11.25 9.60
N ALA A 19 -11.65 -10.99 10.43
CA ALA A 19 -10.87 -9.77 10.35
C ALA A 19 -9.57 -10.08 9.62
N THR A 20 -9.06 -9.13 8.84
CA THR A 20 -7.62 -9.12 8.59
C THR A 20 -6.88 -9.02 9.92
N THR A 21 -5.72 -9.65 10.03
CA THR A 21 -4.90 -9.60 11.26
C THR A 21 -3.55 -8.98 10.98
N LEU A 22 -3.00 -8.25 11.97
CA LEU A 22 -1.70 -7.57 11.90
C LEU A 22 -0.69 -8.26 12.81
N GLU A 23 0.49 -8.56 12.29
CA GLU A 23 1.63 -9.03 13.08
C GLU A 23 2.93 -8.28 12.75
N VAL A 24 3.83 -8.18 13.73
CA VAL A 24 5.20 -7.68 13.54
C VAL A 24 6.15 -8.87 13.63
N CYS A 25 6.88 -9.17 12.55
CA CYS A 25 7.64 -10.41 12.46
C CYS A 25 8.91 -10.29 11.60
N LYS A 26 9.85 -11.21 11.81
CA LYS A 26 11.16 -11.22 11.14
C LYS A 26 11.08 -11.52 9.64
N ASN A 27 10.05 -12.26 9.20
CA ASN A 27 9.91 -12.64 7.79
C ASN A 27 9.17 -11.58 6.95
N ALA A 28 8.65 -10.53 7.57
CA ALA A 28 7.97 -9.41 6.90
C ALA A 28 8.86 -8.15 6.76
N LYS A 29 10.17 -8.29 6.91
CA LYS A 29 11.11 -7.17 6.83
C LYS A 29 11.64 -6.97 5.40
N TYR A 30 11.75 -5.71 5.01
CA TYR A 30 12.65 -5.26 3.96
C TYR A 30 14.03 -4.99 4.54
N TYR A 31 14.09 -4.30 5.69
CA TYR A 31 15.34 -3.91 6.34
C TYR A 31 15.29 -4.08 7.87
N GLY A 32 16.46 -4.19 8.50
CA GLY A 32 16.56 -4.33 9.96
C GLY A 32 16.09 -5.69 10.49
N ALA A 33 15.37 -5.67 11.62
CA ALA A 33 15.04 -6.88 12.38
C ALA A 33 13.61 -7.41 12.15
N TYR A 34 12.65 -6.52 11.93
CA TYR A 34 11.22 -6.83 11.84
C TYR A 34 10.56 -5.91 10.82
N GLY A 35 9.49 -6.38 10.20
CA GLY A 35 8.53 -5.56 9.48
C GLY A 35 7.11 -5.95 9.84
N MET A 36 6.14 -5.31 9.21
CA MET A 36 4.71 -5.50 9.46
C MET A 36 4.09 -6.42 8.42
N LYS A 37 3.28 -7.37 8.85
CA LYS A 37 2.48 -8.21 7.96
C LYS A 37 1.00 -8.04 8.26
N ILE A 38 0.20 -7.94 7.21
CA ILE A 38 -1.25 -8.00 7.28
C ILE A 38 -1.71 -9.27 6.58
N HIS A 39 -2.38 -10.16 7.32
CA HIS A 39 -3.04 -11.34 6.75
C HIS A 39 -4.39 -10.93 6.18
N LEU A 40 -4.61 -11.23 4.90
CA LEU A 40 -5.80 -10.83 4.15
C LEU A 40 -6.86 -11.92 4.25
N GLU A 41 -7.43 -12.11 5.43
CA GLU A 41 -8.36 -13.22 5.72
C GLU A 41 -9.79 -12.76 6.05
N GLY A 42 -10.10 -11.47 5.90
CA GLY A 42 -11.40 -10.95 6.33
C GLY A 42 -11.72 -9.52 5.93
N GLU A 43 -12.96 -9.11 6.16
CA GLU A 43 -13.53 -7.83 5.72
C GLU A 43 -13.36 -6.72 6.78
N ALA A 44 -13.04 -7.07 8.02
CA ALA A 44 -12.66 -6.08 9.02
C ALA A 44 -11.18 -5.68 8.84
N GLY A 45 -10.91 -4.37 8.89
CA GLY A 45 -9.59 -3.81 8.60
C GLY A 45 -8.57 -3.92 9.74
N SER A 46 -7.29 -4.02 9.35
CA SER A 46 -6.12 -4.02 10.22
C SER A 46 -5.08 -3.06 9.67
N TYR A 47 -4.64 -2.12 10.50
CA TYR A 47 -3.76 -1.03 10.08
C TYR A 47 -3.04 -0.40 11.27
N VAL A 48 -1.96 0.31 10.99
CA VAL A 48 -1.39 1.33 11.86
C VAL A 48 -1.86 2.69 11.40
N GLN A 49 -2.17 3.54 12.37
CA GLN A 49 -2.56 4.93 12.15
C GLN A 49 -1.45 5.86 12.62
N ASN A 50 -1.16 6.89 11.83
CA ASN A 50 -0.34 8.02 12.26
C ASN A 50 -1.21 9.27 12.34
N ASP A 51 -1.36 9.79 13.56
CA ASP A 51 -2.14 11.00 13.90
C ASP A 51 -1.26 12.26 14.01
N SER A 52 0.01 12.18 13.61
CA SER A 52 0.90 13.36 13.60
C SER A 52 0.56 14.45 12.58
N PRO A 53 -0.07 14.16 11.40
CA PRO A 53 -0.53 15.22 10.50
C PRO A 53 -1.59 16.10 11.18
N THR A 54 -1.60 17.39 10.88
CA THR A 54 -2.63 18.30 11.39
C THR A 54 -3.01 19.28 10.30
N ALA A 55 -4.17 19.04 9.67
CA ALA A 55 -4.68 19.82 8.55
C ALA A 55 -3.66 20.05 7.42
N GLU A 56 -2.82 19.04 7.12
CA GLU A 56 -1.75 19.20 6.13
C GLU A 56 -2.35 19.37 4.73
N GLN A 57 -1.92 20.41 4.01
CA GLN A 57 -2.28 20.68 2.61
C GLN A 57 -1.34 19.99 1.61
N ARG A 58 -0.26 19.38 2.12
CA ARG A 58 0.65 18.55 1.35
C ARG A 58 1.10 17.39 2.22
N TYR A 59 1.09 16.19 1.66
CA TYR A 59 1.49 15.00 2.37
C TYR A 59 2.33 14.10 1.48
N ARG A 60 3.54 13.76 1.96
CA ARG A 60 4.48 12.90 1.26
C ARG A 60 4.83 11.71 2.13
N ALA A 61 4.79 10.51 1.56
CA ALA A 61 5.14 9.29 2.28
C ALA A 61 5.78 8.25 1.38
N ARG A 62 6.63 7.42 1.96
CA ARG A 62 7.32 6.29 1.33
C ARG A 62 7.22 5.08 2.24
N PHE A 63 6.91 3.94 1.67
CA PHE A 63 6.97 2.64 2.34
C PHE A 63 7.32 1.56 1.33
N TYR A 64 7.70 0.38 1.83
CA TYR A 64 7.98 -0.78 1.02
C TYR A 64 6.83 -1.77 1.15
N LEU A 65 6.40 -2.34 0.02
CA LEU A 65 5.33 -3.31 -0.06
C LEU A 65 5.82 -4.59 -0.73
N ARG A 66 5.44 -5.73 -0.17
CA ARG A 66 5.54 -7.03 -0.84
C ARG A 66 4.21 -7.77 -0.75
N LEU A 67 3.72 -8.24 -1.89
CA LEU A 67 2.61 -9.19 -1.91
C LEU A 67 3.15 -10.60 -1.64
N ASN A 68 2.53 -11.30 -0.69
CA ASN A 68 2.92 -12.65 -0.33
C ASN A 68 1.74 -13.61 -0.54
N LYS A 69 1.73 -14.23 -1.72
CA LYS A 69 0.71 -15.19 -2.17
C LYS A 69 -0.73 -14.67 -2.06
N VAL A 70 -0.91 -13.38 -2.36
CA VAL A 70 -2.24 -12.78 -2.41
C VAL A 70 -3.06 -13.46 -3.50
N ALA A 71 -4.28 -13.87 -3.16
CA ALA A 71 -5.28 -14.37 -4.11
C ALA A 71 -6.63 -13.71 -3.81
N MET A 72 -7.27 -13.16 -4.84
CA MET A 72 -8.62 -12.59 -4.81
C MET A 72 -9.22 -12.64 -6.24
N ALA A 73 -10.53 -12.42 -6.39
CA ALA A 73 -11.17 -12.51 -7.69
C ALA A 73 -10.75 -11.35 -8.61
N ASP A 74 -10.84 -11.57 -9.92
CA ASP A 74 -10.48 -10.54 -10.89
C ASP A 74 -11.38 -9.30 -10.75
N GLY A 75 -10.77 -8.11 -10.84
CA GLY A 75 -11.44 -6.83 -10.62
C GLY A 75 -11.66 -6.46 -9.15
N GLU A 76 -11.41 -7.37 -8.19
CA GLU A 76 -11.47 -7.03 -6.77
C GLU A 76 -10.29 -6.17 -6.34
N SER A 77 -10.46 -5.47 -5.22
CA SER A 77 -9.44 -4.58 -4.68
C SER A 77 -9.52 -4.46 -3.16
N PHE A 78 -8.41 -4.06 -2.57
CA PHE A 78 -8.37 -3.58 -1.19
C PHE A 78 -7.45 -2.36 -1.09
N GLU A 79 -7.75 -1.50 -0.14
CA GLU A 79 -6.95 -0.31 0.14
C GLU A 79 -5.72 -0.69 0.96
N ILE A 80 -4.59 -0.03 0.70
CA ILE A 80 -3.35 -0.25 1.43
C ILE A 80 -2.83 0.97 2.17
N PHE A 81 -3.17 2.16 1.69
CA PHE A 81 -2.74 3.41 2.30
C PHE A 81 -3.76 4.51 2.03
N THR A 82 -4.19 5.19 3.09
CA THR A 82 -5.17 6.29 2.98
C THR A 82 -4.71 7.48 3.81
N GLY A 83 -4.91 8.68 3.31
CA GLY A 83 -4.86 9.91 4.10
C GLY A 83 -6.24 10.52 4.22
N SER A 84 -6.63 10.93 5.41
CA SER A 84 -7.98 11.41 5.71
C SER A 84 -7.96 12.68 6.54
N ASP A 85 -9.04 13.45 6.46
CA ASP A 85 -9.33 14.52 7.42
C ASP A 85 -9.85 13.96 8.75
N SER A 86 -10.00 14.84 9.74
CA SER A 86 -10.53 14.54 11.07
C SER A 86 -11.97 14.00 11.07
N SER A 87 -12.72 14.19 9.98
CA SER A 87 -14.06 13.61 9.77
C SER A 87 -14.00 12.25 9.06
N GLN A 88 -12.81 11.70 8.86
CA GLN A 88 -12.53 10.44 8.16
C GLN A 88 -12.84 10.47 6.65
N ASN A 89 -13.02 11.65 6.04
CA ASN A 89 -13.08 11.73 4.59
C ASN A 89 -11.67 11.51 4.03
N LYS A 90 -11.54 10.50 3.17
CA LYS A 90 -10.27 10.18 2.51
C LYS A 90 -9.94 11.26 1.48
N GLN A 91 -8.75 11.84 1.57
CA GLN A 91 -8.22 12.78 0.57
C GLN A 91 -7.46 12.08 -0.54
N PHE A 92 -6.79 10.97 -0.20
CA PHE A 92 -6.16 10.08 -1.17
C PHE A 92 -6.24 8.62 -0.74
N ILE A 93 -6.16 7.71 -1.71
CA ILE A 93 -6.24 6.26 -1.53
C ILE A 93 -5.20 5.61 -2.45
N LEU A 94 -4.44 4.67 -1.90
CA LEU A 94 -3.73 3.64 -2.66
C LEU A 94 -4.43 2.30 -2.47
N SER A 95 -4.68 1.60 -3.58
CA SER A 95 -5.33 0.29 -3.57
C SER A 95 -4.56 -0.72 -4.41
N VAL A 96 -4.56 -1.98 -3.97
CA VAL A 96 -4.13 -3.12 -4.77
C VAL A 96 -5.35 -3.67 -5.49
N ILE A 97 -5.28 -3.80 -6.81
CA ILE A 97 -6.37 -4.32 -7.66
C ILE A 97 -5.89 -5.56 -8.39
N ARG A 98 -6.71 -6.61 -8.43
CA ARG A 98 -6.47 -7.78 -9.29
C ARG A 98 -6.91 -7.42 -10.72
N SER A 99 -5.99 -7.53 -11.68
CA SER A 99 -6.26 -7.21 -13.08
C SER A 99 -5.71 -8.33 -13.97
N GLY A 100 -6.61 -9.22 -14.39
CA GLY A 100 -6.27 -10.47 -15.05
C GLY A 100 -5.32 -11.32 -14.19
N ASP A 101 -4.16 -11.64 -14.75
CA ASP A 101 -3.12 -12.40 -14.05
C ASP A 101 -2.21 -11.56 -13.15
N ASN A 102 -2.38 -10.24 -13.15
CA ASN A 102 -1.51 -9.30 -12.43
C ASN A 102 -2.21 -8.67 -11.22
N TYR A 103 -1.40 -8.04 -10.37
CA TYR A 103 -1.85 -7.05 -9.40
C TYR A 103 -1.33 -5.68 -9.82
N ILE A 104 -2.14 -4.65 -9.72
CA ILE A 104 -1.76 -3.27 -10.03
C ILE A 104 -1.96 -2.36 -8.82
N LEU A 105 -1.14 -1.33 -8.72
CA LEU A 105 -1.27 -0.29 -7.70
C LEU A 105 -2.04 0.90 -8.26
N SER A 106 -3.28 1.10 -7.78
CA SER A 106 -4.12 2.24 -8.14
C SER A 106 -3.94 3.38 -7.15
N SER A 107 -3.93 4.61 -7.67
CA SER A 107 -3.99 5.84 -6.88
C SER A 107 -5.31 6.57 -7.13
N SER A 108 -5.91 7.13 -6.08
CA SER A 108 -7.14 7.93 -6.18
C SER A 108 -7.05 9.17 -5.30
N VAL A 109 -7.58 10.30 -5.78
CA VAL A 109 -7.61 11.58 -5.07
C VAL A 109 -9.02 12.14 -5.05
N ARG A 110 -9.44 12.64 -3.88
CA ARG A 110 -10.73 13.30 -3.68
C ARG A 110 -10.67 14.75 -4.16
N ASP A 111 -11.70 15.17 -4.88
CA ASP A 111 -11.91 16.57 -5.26
C ASP A 111 -12.87 17.29 -4.28
N ASN A 112 -13.05 18.60 -4.47
CA ASN A 112 -13.95 19.42 -3.67
C ASN A 112 -15.44 19.03 -3.78
N SER A 113 -15.84 18.27 -4.81
CA SER A 113 -17.20 17.72 -4.91
C SER A 113 -17.38 16.45 -4.06
N GLY A 114 -16.27 15.91 -3.55
CA GLY A 114 -16.21 14.64 -2.85
C GLY A 114 -16.06 13.43 -3.77
N SER A 115 -15.92 13.65 -5.09
CA SER A 115 -15.68 12.61 -6.08
C SER A 115 -14.20 12.22 -6.11
N PHE A 116 -13.90 11.02 -6.60
CA PHE A 116 -12.51 10.54 -6.75
C PHE A 116 -12.08 10.51 -8.21
N THR A 117 -10.93 11.11 -8.48
CA THR A 117 -10.16 10.87 -9.71
C THR A 117 -9.16 9.75 -9.44
N SER A 118 -9.13 8.73 -10.29
CA SER A 118 -8.27 7.55 -10.12
C SER A 118 -7.35 7.34 -11.31
N SER A 119 -6.19 6.73 -11.07
CA SER A 119 -5.32 6.24 -12.14
C SER A 119 -6.02 5.16 -12.97
N VAL A 120 -5.83 5.17 -14.28
CA VAL A 120 -6.32 4.10 -15.15
C VAL A 120 -5.39 2.89 -15.10
N ALA A 121 -5.92 1.68 -15.27
CA ALA A 121 -5.16 0.44 -15.16
C ALA A 121 -3.91 0.39 -16.05
N ALA A 122 -3.96 0.98 -17.25
CA ALA A 122 -2.83 1.03 -18.18
C ALA A 122 -1.65 1.91 -17.70
N GLN A 123 -1.88 2.79 -16.73
CA GLN A 123 -0.87 3.67 -16.13
C GLN A 123 -0.41 3.19 -14.74
N SER A 124 -1.19 2.31 -14.10
CA SER A 124 -0.89 1.79 -12.78
C SER A 124 0.28 0.79 -12.83
N PRO A 125 1.29 0.92 -11.95
CA PRO A 125 2.39 -0.03 -11.91
C PRO A 125 1.92 -1.43 -11.53
N VAL A 126 2.55 -2.44 -12.15
CA VAL A 126 2.31 -3.85 -11.86
C VAL A 126 3.13 -4.28 -10.65
N LEU A 127 2.48 -4.87 -9.66
CA LEU A 127 3.10 -5.42 -8.45
C LEU A 127 3.60 -6.84 -8.75
N THR A 128 4.86 -6.92 -9.19
CA THR A 128 5.53 -8.19 -9.44
C THR A 128 5.96 -8.89 -8.14
N SER A 129 6.58 -10.06 -8.25
CA SER A 129 7.15 -10.72 -7.09
C SER A 129 8.33 -9.91 -6.54
N GLY A 130 8.33 -9.63 -5.24
CA GLY A 130 9.41 -8.94 -4.57
C GLY A 130 8.92 -7.75 -3.74
N TRP A 131 9.88 -7.01 -3.19
CA TRP A 131 9.63 -5.76 -2.50
C TRP A 131 9.62 -4.61 -3.51
N HIS A 132 8.63 -3.73 -3.37
CA HIS A 132 8.49 -2.52 -4.17
C HIS A 132 8.48 -1.29 -3.28
N ALA A 133 9.25 -0.27 -3.65
CA ALA A 133 9.21 1.03 -2.99
C ALA A 133 8.07 1.87 -3.56
N ILE A 134 7.16 2.29 -2.69
CA ILE A 134 6.01 3.12 -3.04
C ILE A 134 6.21 4.47 -2.37
N GLU A 135 6.32 5.52 -3.16
CA GLU A 135 6.39 6.89 -2.66
C GLU A 135 5.31 7.77 -3.30
N ILE A 136 4.61 8.56 -2.50
CA ILE A 136 3.58 9.49 -2.96
C ILE A 136 3.89 10.93 -2.57
N ASP A 137 3.36 11.88 -3.34
CA ASP A 137 3.28 13.29 -2.98
C ASP A 137 1.89 13.80 -3.35
N TRP A 138 1.04 14.00 -2.33
CA TRP A 138 -0.30 14.56 -2.47
C TRP A 138 -0.28 16.04 -2.10
N PHE A 139 -0.96 16.87 -2.90
CA PHE A 139 -1.04 18.31 -2.71
C PHE A 139 -2.46 18.81 -2.99
N ALA A 140 -2.98 19.61 -2.07
CA ALA A 140 -4.24 20.32 -2.20
C ALA A 140 -4.06 21.71 -2.80
N ASP A 141 -4.78 22.00 -3.87
CA ASP A 141 -4.83 23.33 -4.50
C ASP A 141 -6.16 23.52 -5.24
N SER A 142 -6.51 24.79 -5.49
CA SER A 142 -7.78 25.19 -6.10
C SER A 142 -7.95 24.71 -7.54
N SER A 143 -6.84 24.50 -8.26
CA SER A 143 -6.84 24.06 -9.66
C SER A 143 -5.59 23.28 -10.08
N ASN A 144 -4.52 23.33 -9.29
CA ASN A 144 -3.25 22.64 -9.55
C ASN A 144 -2.99 21.51 -8.54
N GLY A 145 -4.06 21.00 -7.92
CA GLY A 145 -3.97 19.89 -6.98
C GLY A 145 -3.46 18.64 -7.68
N TYR A 146 -2.75 17.80 -6.94
CA TYR A 146 -2.16 16.61 -7.53
C TYR A 146 -1.93 15.45 -6.55
N MET A 147 -1.70 14.28 -7.12
CA MET A 147 -0.99 13.17 -6.49
C MET A 147 0.00 12.59 -7.48
N LYS A 148 1.27 12.53 -7.05
CA LYS A 148 2.36 11.90 -7.81
C LYS A 148 2.77 10.61 -7.11
N LEU A 149 3.05 9.58 -7.90
CA LEU A 149 3.53 8.27 -7.44
C LEU A 149 4.90 8.00 -8.06
N TRP A 150 5.85 7.59 -7.23
CA TRP A 150 7.08 6.95 -7.65
C TRP A 150 7.00 5.47 -7.26
N PHE A 151 7.28 4.60 -8.23
CA PHE A 151 7.32 3.15 -8.07
C PHE A 151 8.76 2.70 -8.32
N ASP A 152 9.38 2.08 -7.30
CA ASP A 152 10.80 1.69 -7.32
C ASP A 152 11.73 2.87 -7.66
N GLY A 153 11.39 4.05 -7.16
CA GLY A 153 12.15 5.30 -7.37
C GLY A 153 11.88 5.98 -8.72
N VAL A 154 11.12 5.35 -9.62
CA VAL A 154 10.78 5.89 -10.94
C VAL A 154 9.41 6.57 -10.92
N PRO A 155 9.25 7.80 -11.43
CA PRO A 155 7.93 8.41 -11.58
C PRO A 155 6.99 7.51 -12.40
N SER A 156 5.79 7.24 -11.90
CA SER A 156 4.86 6.27 -12.51
C SER A 156 3.47 6.84 -12.77
N VAL A 157 2.83 7.46 -11.77
CA VAL A 157 1.48 8.02 -11.91
C VAL A 157 1.50 9.49 -11.51
N GLU A 158 0.79 10.32 -12.27
CA GLU A 158 0.50 11.71 -11.91
C GLU A 158 -0.97 12.00 -12.18
N LEU A 159 -1.73 12.20 -11.10
CA LEU A 159 -3.07 12.78 -11.13
C LEU A 159 -2.88 14.28 -10.90
N ASN A 160 -3.32 15.13 -11.81
CA ASN A 160 -3.06 16.57 -11.77
C ASN A 160 -4.29 17.39 -12.21
N ASN A 161 -4.16 18.71 -12.18
CA ASN A 161 -5.23 19.65 -12.51
C ASN A 161 -6.49 19.44 -11.64
N LEU A 162 -6.29 19.05 -10.38
CA LEU A 162 -7.38 18.76 -9.45
C LEU A 162 -7.79 20.04 -8.72
N SER A 163 -9.09 20.18 -8.48
CA SER A 163 -9.64 21.17 -7.56
C SER A 163 -9.95 20.47 -6.23
N ASN A 164 -9.02 20.56 -5.28
CA ASN A 164 -9.05 19.83 -4.01
C ASN A 164 -8.50 20.65 -2.83
N ASP A 165 -8.50 21.99 -2.90
CA ASP A 165 -8.04 22.91 -1.85
C ASP A 165 -8.87 22.88 -0.55
N GLN A 166 -10.02 22.21 -0.54
CA GLN A 166 -10.76 21.95 0.70
C GLN A 166 -10.25 20.70 1.42
N GLY A 167 -9.39 19.90 0.78
CA GLY A 167 -8.82 18.69 1.36
C GLY A 167 -7.75 19.00 2.39
N GLN A 168 -7.76 18.27 3.50
CA GLN A 168 -6.70 18.32 4.51
C GLN A 168 -6.42 16.90 5.03
N VAL A 169 -5.16 16.61 5.33
CA VAL A 169 -4.76 15.34 5.94
C VAL A 169 -4.46 15.55 7.42
N ASP A 170 -5.28 14.93 8.27
CA ASP A 170 -5.14 14.88 9.73
C ASP A 170 -4.61 13.54 10.22
N PHE A 171 -4.85 12.45 9.48
CA PHE A 171 -4.23 11.16 9.79
C PHE A 171 -4.03 10.32 8.54
N VAL A 172 -3.13 9.35 8.64
CA VAL A 172 -2.97 8.31 7.62
C VAL A 172 -3.10 6.92 8.22
N ARG A 173 -3.56 5.96 7.42
CA ARG A 173 -3.62 4.54 7.77
C ARG A 173 -2.85 3.72 6.76
N LEU A 174 -1.95 2.86 7.25
CA LEU A 174 -1.16 1.92 6.45
C LEU A 174 -1.50 0.49 6.86
N GLY A 175 -1.86 -0.37 5.91
CA GLY A 175 -2.24 -1.76 6.17
C GLY A 175 -3.34 -2.22 5.22
N ALA A 176 -4.47 -2.66 5.75
CA ALA A 176 -5.71 -2.90 5.03
C ALA A 176 -6.87 -2.24 5.80
N PRO A 177 -7.01 -0.89 5.77
CA PRO A 177 -7.90 -0.14 6.66
C PRO A 177 -9.39 -0.51 6.55
N ASN A 178 -9.79 -1.05 5.39
CA ASN A 178 -11.14 -1.51 5.10
C ASN A 178 -11.24 -3.04 4.94
N GLY A 179 -10.21 -3.78 5.36
CA GLY A 179 -10.12 -5.22 5.18
C GLY A 179 -9.85 -5.62 3.73
N ALA A 180 -10.04 -6.91 3.45
CA ALA A 180 -9.90 -7.51 2.13
C ALA A 180 -11.26 -8.04 1.63
N PRO A 181 -11.44 -8.20 0.30
CA PRO A 181 -12.61 -8.85 -0.28
C PRO A 181 -12.89 -10.23 0.32
N SER A 182 -14.15 -10.62 0.35
CA SER A 182 -14.56 -11.94 0.82
C SER A 182 -13.88 -13.06 0.02
N GLY A 183 -13.23 -13.99 0.72
CA GLY A 183 -12.49 -15.08 0.09
C GLY A 183 -11.08 -14.72 -0.39
N ALA A 184 -10.63 -13.47 -0.18
CA ALA A 184 -9.22 -13.14 -0.33
C ALA A 184 -8.37 -13.97 0.63
N THR A 185 -7.14 -14.28 0.22
CA THR A 185 -6.15 -15.00 1.04
C THR A 185 -4.76 -14.44 0.80
N GLY A 186 -3.80 -14.88 1.62
CA GLY A 186 -2.41 -14.45 1.56
C GLY A 186 -2.15 -13.28 2.50
N SER A 187 -1.07 -12.55 2.24
CA SER A 187 -0.68 -11.42 3.08
C SER A 187 0.03 -10.33 2.28
N ILE A 188 0.08 -9.13 2.86
CA ILE A 188 1.01 -8.09 2.46
C ILE A 188 2.04 -7.89 3.55
N ASP A 189 3.29 -7.66 3.16
CA ASP A 189 4.35 -7.21 4.05
C ASP A 189 4.66 -5.75 3.77
N LEU A 190 4.88 -4.99 4.84
CA LEU A 190 5.04 -3.54 4.85
C LEU A 190 6.22 -3.17 5.74
N ASP A 191 7.08 -2.29 5.26
CA ASP A 191 8.26 -1.86 6.03
C ASP A 191 8.72 -0.43 5.65
N LEU A 192 9.58 0.14 6.50
CA LEU A 192 10.26 1.42 6.31
C LEU A 192 9.32 2.59 5.94
N PHE A 193 8.17 2.68 6.62
CA PHE A 193 7.30 3.83 6.49
C PHE A 193 8.03 5.11 6.93
N GLU A 194 8.05 6.10 6.05
CA GLU A 194 8.56 7.44 6.31
C GLU A 194 7.59 8.45 5.69
N SER A 195 7.33 9.54 6.41
CA SER A 195 6.52 10.64 5.89
C SER A 195 7.20 11.99 6.11
N ARG A 196 6.99 12.91 5.17
CA ARG A 196 7.51 14.28 5.20
C ARG A 196 6.42 15.24 4.71
N ARG A 197 6.56 16.53 5.02
CA ARG A 197 5.63 17.55 4.50
C ARG A 197 5.91 17.93 3.05
N VAL A 198 7.18 17.95 2.62
CA VAL A 198 7.55 18.56 1.33
C VAL A 198 8.68 17.85 0.60
N SER A 199 9.75 17.44 1.30
CA SER A 199 10.98 16.96 0.63
C SER A 199 10.86 15.53 0.11
N TYR A 200 11.47 15.29 -1.07
CA TYR A 200 11.67 13.96 -1.64
C TYR A 200 12.30 13.02 -0.62
N ILE A 201 11.78 11.80 -0.48
CA ILE A 201 12.31 10.80 0.46
C ILE A 201 13.36 9.94 -0.24
N GLY A 202 12.98 9.31 -1.35
CA GLY A 202 13.85 8.44 -2.13
C GLY A 202 13.98 7.03 -1.58
N LEU A 203 14.76 6.23 -2.30
CA LEU A 203 15.03 4.84 -1.94
C LEU A 203 15.99 4.77 -0.75
N VAL A 204 15.71 3.84 0.17
CA VAL A 204 16.72 3.39 1.12
C VAL A 204 17.72 2.52 0.37
N CYS A 205 18.98 2.94 0.41
CA CYS A 205 20.09 2.15 -0.09
C CYS A 205 20.53 1.19 1.03
N HIS A 206 20.60 -0.12 0.77
CA HIS A 206 21.25 -1.05 1.69
C HIS A 206 22.75 -0.75 1.76
N SER A 207 23.41 -0.94 2.90
CA SER A 207 24.87 -0.81 2.93
C SER A 207 25.52 -1.95 2.12
N PRO A 208 26.70 -1.73 1.49
CA PRO A 208 27.42 -2.79 0.78
C PRO A 208 27.70 -4.01 1.66
N GLN A 209 27.85 -3.81 2.97
CA GLN A 209 28.12 -4.87 3.95
C GLN A 209 26.93 -5.85 4.05
N GLU A 210 25.70 -5.34 4.10
CA GLU A 210 24.50 -6.17 4.27
C GLU A 210 24.12 -6.94 3.01
N VAL A 211 24.40 -6.36 1.83
CA VAL A 211 24.29 -7.05 0.54
C VAL A 211 25.38 -8.11 0.42
N THR A 212 26.59 -7.85 0.91
CA THR A 212 27.68 -8.85 0.93
C THR A 212 27.34 -10.01 1.85
N ASP A 213 26.82 -9.77 3.04
CA ASP A 213 26.44 -10.83 3.99
C ASP A 213 25.31 -11.72 3.42
N ALA A 214 24.31 -11.13 2.75
CA ALA A 214 23.22 -11.86 2.11
C ALA A 214 23.64 -12.60 0.84
N ILE A 215 24.56 -12.06 0.02
CA ILE A 215 24.99 -12.71 -1.23
C ILE A 215 26.04 -13.79 -0.98
N THR A 216 26.91 -13.63 0.03
CA THR A 216 27.92 -14.66 0.37
C THR A 216 27.28 -15.95 0.87
N GLU A 217 26.08 -15.87 1.44
CA GLU A 217 25.30 -17.03 1.92
C GLU A 217 24.58 -17.79 0.78
N TRP A 218 24.21 -17.11 -0.31
CA TRP A 218 23.38 -17.69 -1.39
C TRP A 218 24.09 -17.87 -2.74
N PHE A 219 25.15 -17.10 -3.02
CA PHE A 219 25.89 -17.12 -4.28
C PHE A 219 27.40 -16.85 -4.06
N PRO A 220 28.19 -17.85 -3.62
CA PRO A 220 29.59 -17.66 -3.23
C PRO A 220 30.56 -17.33 -4.37
N THR A 221 30.08 -17.24 -5.63
CA THR A 221 30.91 -17.05 -6.82
C THR A 221 31.06 -15.60 -7.27
N TYR A 222 30.27 -14.67 -6.73
CA TYR A 222 30.40 -13.25 -7.06
C TYR A 222 31.44 -12.58 -6.16
N SER A 223 32.33 -11.78 -6.75
CA SER A 223 33.28 -11.00 -5.95
C SER A 223 32.58 -9.81 -5.33
N VAL A 224 33.05 -9.37 -4.16
CA VAL A 224 32.57 -8.16 -3.48
C VAL A 224 32.63 -6.93 -4.39
N ALA A 225 33.60 -6.88 -5.31
CA ALA A 225 33.75 -5.78 -6.26
C ALA A 225 32.65 -5.75 -7.33
N ASP A 226 32.21 -6.91 -7.83
CA ASP A 226 31.13 -7.01 -8.81
C ASP A 226 29.79 -6.59 -8.18
N ILE A 227 29.58 -6.98 -6.93
CA ILE A 227 28.41 -6.60 -6.13
C ILE A 227 28.36 -5.08 -5.90
N ILE A 228 29.51 -4.47 -5.55
CA ILE A 228 29.62 -3.02 -5.37
C ILE A 228 29.35 -2.25 -6.67
N GLN A 229 29.84 -2.74 -7.83
CA GLN A 229 29.56 -2.09 -9.11
C GLN A 229 28.09 -2.16 -9.51
N MET A 230 27.43 -3.31 -9.31
CA MET A 230 25.99 -3.45 -9.57
C MET A 230 25.17 -2.53 -8.67
N GLN A 231 25.57 -2.36 -7.41
CA GLN A 231 24.88 -1.48 -6.47
C GLN A 231 25.06 0.01 -6.80
N ASN A 232 26.25 0.45 -7.18
CA ASN A 232 26.52 1.84 -7.57
C ASN A 232 25.79 2.25 -8.86
N ALA A 233 25.41 1.30 -9.71
CA ALA A 233 24.58 1.54 -10.89
C ALA A 233 23.09 1.74 -10.55
N VAL A 234 22.62 1.16 -9.44
CA VAL A 234 21.23 1.28 -8.95
C VAL A 234 21.09 2.47 -7.97
N CYS A 235 22.17 2.81 -7.27
CA CYS A 235 22.23 3.90 -6.30
C CYS A 235 23.54 4.69 -6.47
N PRO A 236 23.60 5.71 -7.34
CA PRO A 236 24.79 6.53 -7.46
C PRO A 236 25.02 7.28 -6.14
N PRO A 237 26.28 7.35 -5.65
CA PRO A 237 26.59 8.14 -4.47
C PRO A 237 26.24 9.61 -4.69
N ILE A 238 25.71 10.25 -3.65
CA ILE A 238 25.40 11.70 -3.61
C ILE A 238 26.70 12.50 -3.69
#